data_AF-A0A7N0VLX1-F1
#
_entry.id   AF-A0A7N0VLX1-F1
#
_cell.length_a   1.000
_cell.length_b   1.000
_cell.length_c   1.000
_cell.angle_alpha   90.00
_cell.angle_beta   90.00
_cell.angle_gamma   90.00
#
_symmetry.space_group_name_H-M   'P 1'
#
loop_
_entity.id
_entity.type
_entity.pdbx_description
1 polymer ?
#
loop_
_entity_poly.entity_id
_entity_poly.type
_entity_poly.pdbx_seq_one_letter_code
_entity_poly.pdbx_strand_id
1 'polypeptide(L)'
;MIYSLYILPGTIDLRRTGNVTKDLEEVVLSSQQDAFFERNMYENFGDIGMNIKKMVDEFQQVAKSNQTIQTIEDMAKFVGNYPEYRKMHGNVSKHVTMVTEMSRIVEENKLMLVSETEQELACSGGQVAAFEAVTNLLNNESVSDIDRLRLVMLYALRYEKESPVQLMQLFNKLASRSAKYKPGVTNGYLCYFLYF
;
A
#
# COMPACT_ATOMS: atom_id res chain seq x y z
N MET A 1 -7.20 -4.65 1.47
CA MET A 1 -6.35 -4.33 2.64
C MET A 1 -5.04 -3.62 2.24
N ILE A 2 -5.07 -2.73 1.24
CA ILE A 2 -3.98 -1.77 0.94
C ILE A 2 -4.08 -0.51 1.85
N TYR A 3 -5.14 -0.42 2.66
CA TYR A 3 -5.42 0.68 3.59
C TYR A 3 -4.37 0.90 4.68
N SER A 4 -3.43 -0.03 4.88
CA SER A 4 -2.39 0.10 5.91
C SER A 4 -1.10 0.77 5.40
N LEU A 5 -1.05 1.20 4.13
CA LEU A 5 0.07 1.96 3.61
C LEU A 5 0.01 3.40 4.14
N TYR A 6 0.59 3.63 5.32
CA TYR A 6 1.20 4.91 5.73
C TYR A 6 0.42 6.22 5.51
N ILE A 7 -0.91 6.19 5.39
CA ILE A 7 -1.73 7.41 5.38
C ILE A 7 -1.91 7.80 6.86
N LEU A 8 -0.91 8.48 7.41
CA LEU A 8 -1.15 9.44 8.47
C LEU A 8 -2.17 10.47 7.96
N PRO A 9 -3.01 11.05 8.82
CA PRO A 9 -4.19 11.80 8.39
C PRO A 9 -3.77 12.98 7.50
N GLY A 10 -3.96 12.83 6.19
CA GLY A 10 -3.80 13.89 5.19
C GLY A 10 -2.37 14.21 4.75
N THR A 11 -1.32 13.65 5.36
CA THR A 11 0.07 13.97 5.02
C THR A 11 0.92 12.71 4.87
N ILE A 12 1.57 12.55 3.72
CA ILE A 12 2.50 11.46 3.43
C ILE A 12 3.93 12.03 3.46
N ASP A 13 4.77 11.47 4.35
CA ASP A 13 6.20 11.77 4.42
C ASP A 13 6.95 10.86 3.43
N LEU A 14 7.47 11.46 2.36
CA LEU A 14 8.24 10.79 1.31
C LEU A 14 9.76 10.95 1.51
N ARG A 15 10.23 11.51 2.63
CA ARG A 15 11.68 11.67 2.90
C ARG A 15 12.44 10.35 2.93
N ARG A 16 11.75 9.24 3.21
CA ARG A 16 12.34 7.89 3.26
C ARG A 16 12.54 7.24 1.90
N THR A 17 12.00 7.80 0.81
CA THR A 17 11.93 7.11 -0.49
C THR A 17 13.06 7.44 -1.45
N GLY A 18 14.06 8.22 -1.00
CA GLY A 18 15.38 8.24 -1.63
C GLY A 18 15.39 8.55 -3.13
N ASN A 19 14.66 9.58 -3.57
CA ASN A 19 14.84 10.33 -4.84
C ASN A 19 13.72 11.36 -5.05
N VAL A 20 13.25 11.99 -3.98
CA VAL A 20 12.10 12.90 -4.02
C VAL A 20 12.60 14.34 -4.00
N THR A 21 12.06 15.18 -4.89
CA THR A 21 12.37 16.62 -4.89
C THR A 21 11.90 17.25 -3.58
N LYS A 22 12.60 18.28 -3.09
CA LYS A 22 12.30 18.93 -1.80
C LYS A 22 10.82 19.33 -1.63
N ASP A 23 10.16 19.67 -2.74
CA ASP A 23 8.75 20.07 -2.78
C ASP A 23 7.76 18.91 -2.62
N LEU A 24 8.23 17.65 -2.70
CA LEU A 24 7.44 16.43 -2.55
C LEU A 24 7.82 15.64 -1.30
N GLU A 25 8.70 16.15 -0.43
CA GLU A 25 9.06 15.49 0.83
C GLU A 25 7.87 15.33 1.77
N GLU A 26 6.93 16.27 1.71
CA GLU A 26 5.70 16.27 2.49
C GLU A 26 4.51 16.55 1.57
N VAL A 27 3.73 15.51 1.30
CA VAL A 27 2.61 15.59 0.36
C VAL A 27 1.30 15.69 1.13
N VAL A 28 0.60 16.81 0.98
CA VAL A 28 -0.73 17.02 1.56
C VAL A 28 -1.80 16.50 0.60
N LEU A 29 -2.67 15.61 1.09
CA LEU A 29 -3.83 15.08 0.38
C LEU A 29 -5.11 15.66 0.98
N SER A 30 -5.81 16.49 0.20
CA SER A 30 -7.07 17.12 0.59
C SER A 30 -8.07 16.98 -0.53
N SER A 31 -9.19 16.31 -0.27
CA SER A 31 -10.29 16.17 -1.24
C SER A 31 -10.90 17.52 -1.64
N GLN A 32 -10.79 18.54 -0.78
CA GLN A 32 -11.30 19.88 -1.07
C GLN A 32 -10.45 20.64 -2.08
N GLN A 33 -9.15 20.32 -2.17
CA GLN A 33 -8.17 21.07 -2.97
C GLN A 33 -7.61 20.25 -4.14
N ASP A 34 -7.88 18.94 -4.17
CA ASP A 34 -7.34 17.99 -5.13
C ASP A 34 -8.46 17.12 -5.70
N ALA A 35 -9.01 17.56 -6.84
CA ALA A 35 -10.11 16.87 -7.52
C ALA A 35 -9.73 15.47 -8.01
N PHE A 36 -8.45 15.20 -8.25
CA PHE A 36 -8.03 13.84 -8.59
C PHE A 36 -8.10 12.96 -7.35
N PHE A 37 -7.56 13.43 -6.22
CA PHE A 37 -7.66 12.69 -4.97
C PHE A 37 -9.11 12.44 -4.55
N GLU A 38 -9.97 13.46 -4.60
CA GLU A 38 -11.40 13.34 -4.29
C GLU A 38 -12.08 12.21 -5.07
N ARG A 39 -11.82 12.11 -6.38
CA ARG A 39 -12.43 11.10 -7.24
C ARG A 39 -11.85 9.70 -7.05
N ASN A 40 -10.59 9.59 -6.64
CA ASN A 40 -9.85 8.32 -6.61
C ASN A 40 -9.60 7.77 -5.21
N MET A 41 -9.95 8.50 -4.14
CA MET A 41 -9.62 8.10 -2.75
C MET A 41 -10.25 6.78 -2.28
N TYR A 42 -11.28 6.29 -2.98
CA TYR A 42 -11.97 5.03 -2.67
C TYR A 42 -11.80 3.96 -3.77
N GLU A 43 -11.04 4.26 -4.82
CA GLU A 43 -10.80 3.33 -5.91
C GLU A 43 -9.80 2.25 -5.48
N ASN A 44 -9.89 1.07 -6.10
CA ASN A 44 -8.90 0.03 -5.86
C ASN A 44 -7.57 0.36 -6.56
N PHE A 45 -6.51 -0.34 -6.18
CA PHE A 45 -5.16 -0.06 -6.67
C PHE A 45 -5.01 -0.19 -8.20
N GLY A 46 -5.76 -1.11 -8.84
CA GLY A 46 -5.75 -1.27 -10.29
C GLY A 46 -6.39 -0.08 -11.00
N ASP A 47 -7.56 0.35 -10.52
CA ASP A 47 -8.29 1.50 -11.07
C ASP A 47 -7.51 2.81 -10.87
N ILE A 48 -6.88 3.00 -9.71
CA ILE A 48 -5.97 4.13 -9.46
C ILE A 48 -4.85 4.16 -10.50
N GLY A 49 -4.21 3.02 -10.80
CA GLY A 49 -3.16 2.93 -11.81
C GLY A 49 -3.62 3.36 -13.21
N MET A 50 -4.82 2.95 -13.62
CA MET A 50 -5.40 3.37 -14.90
C MET A 50 -5.73 4.87 -14.93
N ASN A 51 -6.26 5.41 -13.83
CA ASN A 51 -6.62 6.83 -13.73
C ASN A 51 -5.39 7.74 -13.70
N ILE A 52 -4.28 7.31 -13.09
CA ILE A 52 -2.98 8.00 -13.18
C ILE A 52 -2.48 8.04 -14.61
N LYS A 53 -2.53 6.90 -15.31
CA LYS A 53 -2.10 6.83 -16.70
C LYS A 53 -2.87 7.82 -17.57
N LYS A 54 -4.20 7.86 -17.40
CA LYS A 54 -5.06 8.84 -18.07
C LYS A 54 -4.64 10.28 -17.77
N MET A 55 -4.35 10.61 -16.50
CA MET A 55 -3.87 11.95 -16.12
C MET A 55 -2.54 12.30 -16.81
N VAL A 56 -1.60 11.34 -16.89
CA VAL A 56 -0.32 11.53 -17.57
C VAL A 56 -0.53 11.75 -19.06
N ASP A 57 -1.40 10.97 -19.70
CA ASP A 57 -1.71 11.08 -21.13
C ASP A 57 -2.34 12.45 -21.45
N GLU A 58 -3.29 12.92 -20.64
CA GLU A 58 -3.91 14.24 -20.74
C GLU A 58 -2.87 15.36 -20.60
N PHE A 59 -1.99 15.27 -19.60
CA PHE A 59 -0.90 16.23 -19.42
C PHE A 59 0.07 16.26 -20.60
N GLN A 60 0.42 15.10 -21.17
CA GLN A 60 1.30 15.03 -22.34
C GLN A 60 0.68 15.69 -23.58
N GLN A 61 -0.64 15.58 -23.76
CA GLN A 61 -1.33 16.27 -24.86
C GLN A 61 -1.25 17.79 -24.69
N VAL A 62 -1.51 18.30 -23.48
CA VAL A 62 -1.39 19.73 -23.17
C VAL A 62 0.06 20.21 -23.34
N ALA A 63 1.03 19.45 -22.85
CA ALA A 63 2.45 19.80 -22.97
C ALA A 63 2.90 19.90 -24.44
N LYS A 64 2.48 18.97 -25.32
CA LYS A 64 2.77 19.03 -26.76
C LYS A 64 2.15 20.25 -27.44
N SER A 65 0.92 20.60 -27.08
CA SER A 65 0.27 21.81 -27.59
C SER A 65 1.01 23.08 -27.18
N ASN A 66 1.55 23.12 -25.96
CA ASN A 66 2.31 24.24 -25.41
C ASN A 66 3.76 24.33 -25.94
N GLN A 67 4.32 23.28 -26.55
CA GLN A 67 5.65 23.29 -27.17
C GLN A 67 5.65 23.94 -28.57
N THR A 68 4.49 24.10 -29.19
CA THR A 68 4.35 24.65 -30.55
C THR A 68 4.11 26.16 -30.50
N ILE A 69 5.08 26.92 -29.97
CA ILE A 69 5.02 28.38 -29.95
C ILE A 69 5.73 28.91 -31.19
N GLN A 70 4.97 29.31 -32.21
CA GLN A 70 5.52 29.82 -33.47
C GLN A 70 5.23 31.31 -33.69
N THR A 71 4.21 31.86 -33.00
CA THR A 71 3.77 33.25 -33.15
C THR A 71 3.74 34.01 -31.82
N ILE A 72 3.69 35.35 -31.91
CA ILE A 72 3.53 36.23 -30.73
C ILE A 72 2.17 35.99 -30.04
N GLU A 73 1.14 35.65 -30.82
CA GLU A 73 -0.20 35.31 -30.30
C GLU A 73 -0.17 34.00 -29.49
N ASP A 74 0.60 33.00 -29.94
CA ASP A 74 0.79 31.75 -29.20
C ASP A 74 1.54 31.99 -27.89
N MET A 75 2.52 32.91 -27.90
CA MET A 75 3.25 33.30 -26.68
C MET A 75 2.30 33.95 -25.65
N ALA A 76 1.38 34.81 -26.10
CA ALA A 76 0.39 35.43 -25.22
C ALA A 76 -0.58 34.41 -24.62
N LYS A 77 -1.06 33.45 -25.43
CA LYS A 77 -1.91 32.33 -24.96
C LYS A 77 -1.16 31.44 -23.96
N PHE A 78 0.10 31.11 -24.24
CA PHE A 78 0.93 30.31 -23.35
C PHE A 78 1.11 31.00 -21.99
N VAL A 79 1.47 32.28 -21.96
CA VAL A 79 1.62 33.04 -20.71
C VAL A 79 0.30 33.10 -19.93
N GLY A 80 -0.83 33.26 -20.61
CA GLY A 80 -2.17 33.22 -19.99
C GLY A 80 -2.50 31.86 -19.36
N ASN A 81 -2.13 30.76 -20.02
CA ASN A 81 -2.41 29.40 -19.57
C ASN A 81 -1.32 28.82 -18.63
N TYR A 82 -0.17 29.49 -18.50
CA TYR A 82 0.99 29.00 -17.74
C TYR A 82 0.67 28.66 -16.28
N PRO A 83 -0.12 29.45 -15.51
CA PRO A 83 -0.48 29.09 -14.14
C PRO A 83 -1.23 27.76 -14.04
N GLU A 84 -2.15 27.51 -14.98
CA GLU A 84 -2.92 26.25 -15.04
C GLU A 84 -2.04 25.07 -15.43
N TYR A 85 -1.17 25.25 -16.43
CA TYR A 85 -0.18 24.25 -16.82
C TYR A 85 0.73 23.86 -15.64
N ARG A 86 1.23 24.85 -14.88
CA ARG A 86 2.06 24.60 -13.69
C ARG A 86 1.30 23.81 -12.62
N LYS A 87 0.02 24.15 -12.39
CA LYS A 87 -0.85 23.42 -11.46
C LYS A 87 -1.05 21.97 -11.90
N MET A 88 -1.33 21.75 -13.17
CA MET A 88 -1.51 20.41 -13.74
C MET A 88 -0.23 19.57 -13.62
N HIS A 89 0.93 20.13 -13.98
CA HIS A 89 2.23 19.49 -13.81
C HIS A 89 2.49 19.09 -12.35
N GLY A 90 2.20 19.98 -11.40
CA GLY A 90 2.34 19.70 -9.96
C GLY A 90 1.48 18.52 -9.51
N ASN A 91 0.21 18.48 -9.93
CA ASN A 91 -0.70 17.38 -9.60
C ASN A 91 -0.26 16.05 -10.21
N VAL A 92 0.15 16.05 -11.49
CA VAL A 92 0.66 14.85 -12.17
C VAL A 92 1.90 14.33 -11.47
N SER A 93 2.89 15.20 -11.21
CA SER A 93 4.11 14.80 -10.52
C SER A 93 3.81 14.21 -9.15
N LYS A 94 2.95 14.86 -8.36
CA LYS A 94 2.55 14.42 -7.02
C LYS A 94 1.94 13.01 -7.06
N HIS A 95 0.91 12.81 -7.88
CA HIS A 95 0.14 11.57 -7.90
C HIS A 95 0.90 10.41 -8.55
N VAL A 96 1.72 10.68 -9.56
CA VAL A 96 2.64 9.68 -10.13
C VAL A 96 3.64 9.22 -9.08
N THR A 97 4.33 10.14 -8.40
CA THR A 97 5.31 9.79 -7.36
C THR A 97 4.68 8.94 -6.27
N MET A 98 3.50 9.31 -5.78
CA MET A 98 2.80 8.52 -4.75
C MET A 98 2.48 7.11 -5.22
N VAL A 99 1.89 6.95 -6.40
CA VAL A 99 1.51 5.61 -6.90
C VAL A 99 2.73 4.76 -7.24
N THR A 100 3.82 5.36 -7.72
CA THR A 100 5.10 4.68 -7.90
C THR A 100 5.62 4.15 -6.56
N GLU A 101 5.60 4.95 -5.49
CA GLU A 101 6.04 4.50 -4.17
C GLU A 101 5.11 3.45 -3.56
N MET A 102 3.79 3.60 -3.72
CA MET A 102 2.84 2.58 -3.30
C MET A 102 3.12 1.25 -4.02
N SER A 103 3.35 1.30 -5.34
CA SER A 103 3.69 0.11 -6.15
C SER A 103 4.97 -0.56 -5.63
N ARG A 104 6.01 0.24 -5.35
CA ARG A 104 7.28 -0.25 -4.81
C ARG A 104 7.07 -0.96 -3.46
N ILE A 105 6.35 -0.36 -2.53
CA ILE A 105 6.10 -0.94 -1.20
C ILE A 105 5.27 -2.24 -1.31
N VAL A 106 4.26 -2.25 -2.17
CA VAL A 106 3.43 -3.44 -2.44
C VAL A 106 4.26 -4.59 -2.97
N GLU A 107 5.20 -4.32 -3.88
CA GLU A 107 6.09 -5.32 -4.46
C GLU A 107 7.16 -5.79 -3.47
N GLU A 108 7.81 -4.86 -2.75
CA GLU A 108 8.87 -5.15 -1.79
C GLU A 108 8.36 -6.01 -0.64
N ASN A 109 7.17 -5.71 -0.11
CA ASN A 109 6.61 -6.42 1.04
C ASN A 109 5.65 -7.56 0.64
N LYS A 110 5.52 -7.82 -0.66
CA LYS A 110 4.62 -8.85 -1.22
C LYS A 110 3.16 -8.69 -0.74
N LEU A 111 2.70 -7.45 -0.61
CA LEU A 111 1.40 -7.14 0.00
C LEU A 111 0.21 -7.67 -0.78
N MET A 112 0.35 -7.90 -2.09
CA MET A 112 -0.69 -8.58 -2.88
C MET A 112 -0.92 -10.01 -2.38
N LEU A 113 0.16 -10.79 -2.22
CA LEU A 113 0.08 -12.18 -1.75
C LEU A 113 -0.40 -12.26 -0.30
N VAL A 114 0.07 -11.33 0.54
CA VAL A 114 -0.41 -11.20 1.92
C VAL A 114 -1.92 -10.92 1.93
N SER A 115 -2.37 -9.89 1.19
CA SER A 115 -3.79 -9.51 1.16
C SER A 115 -4.69 -10.60 0.57
N GLU A 116 -4.21 -11.38 -0.39
CA GLU A 116 -4.93 -12.54 -0.94
C GLU A 116 -5.10 -13.61 0.14
N THR A 117 -4.01 -13.99 0.82
CA THR A 117 -4.06 -14.99 1.89
C THR A 117 -4.95 -14.55 3.05
N GLU A 118 -4.91 -13.27 3.44
CA GLU A 118 -5.81 -12.72 4.46
C GLU A 118 -7.29 -12.85 4.07
N GLN A 119 -7.63 -12.62 2.79
CA GLN A 119 -9.00 -12.77 2.30
C GLN A 119 -9.44 -14.24 2.28
N GLU A 120 -8.57 -15.15 1.86
CA GLU A 120 -8.87 -16.59 1.89
C GLU A 120 -9.12 -17.08 3.32
N LEU A 121 -8.30 -16.67 4.28
CA LEU A 121 -8.46 -16.98 5.70
C LEU A 121 -9.78 -16.44 6.27
N ALA A 122 -10.17 -15.23 5.86
CA ALA A 122 -11.38 -14.58 6.35
C ALA A 122 -12.66 -15.16 5.73
N CYS A 123 -12.65 -15.49 4.43
CA CYS A 123 -13.87 -15.75 3.68
C CYS A 123 -14.17 -17.25 3.48
N SER A 124 -13.22 -18.06 2.99
CA SER A 124 -13.60 -19.39 2.45
C SER A 124 -12.43 -20.31 2.07
N GLY A 125 -11.31 -20.27 2.80
CA GLY A 125 -10.23 -21.24 2.62
C GLY A 125 -10.55 -22.62 3.19
N GLY A 126 -9.98 -23.68 2.59
CA GLY A 126 -9.86 -24.97 3.27
C GLY A 126 -8.69 -24.92 4.26
N GLN A 127 -8.85 -25.47 5.45
CA GLN A 127 -7.87 -25.40 6.53
C GLN A 127 -6.44 -25.83 6.11
N VAL A 128 -6.32 -26.87 5.29
CA VAL A 128 -5.03 -27.37 4.77
C VAL A 128 -4.37 -26.36 3.82
N ALA A 129 -5.12 -25.85 2.85
CA ALA A 129 -4.61 -24.85 1.90
C ALA A 129 -4.22 -23.54 2.62
N ALA A 130 -5.04 -23.11 3.58
CA ALA A 130 -4.76 -21.96 4.44
C ALA A 130 -3.45 -22.13 5.23
N PHE A 131 -3.21 -23.33 5.78
CA PHE A 131 -1.98 -23.63 6.52
C PHE A 131 -0.75 -23.55 5.61
N GLU A 132 -0.84 -24.14 4.40
CA GLU A 132 0.25 -24.10 3.41
C GLU A 132 0.54 -22.66 2.96
N ALA A 133 -0.48 -21.88 2.64
CA ALA A 133 -0.34 -20.48 2.22
C ALA A 133 0.35 -19.63 3.31
N VAL A 134 -0.13 -19.72 4.56
CA VAL A 134 0.47 -19.00 5.69
C VAL A 134 1.91 -19.48 5.93
N THR A 135 2.15 -20.79 5.89
CA THR A 135 3.49 -21.37 6.04
C THR A 135 4.47 -20.84 4.99
N ASN A 136 4.03 -20.70 3.74
CA ASN A 136 4.84 -20.17 2.65
C ASN A 136 5.19 -18.69 2.87
N LEU A 137 4.22 -17.85 3.28
CA LEU A 137 4.47 -16.44 3.58
C LEU A 137 5.36 -16.24 4.82
N LEU A 138 5.28 -17.12 5.82
CA LEU A 138 6.20 -17.11 6.96
C LEU A 138 7.65 -17.43 6.58
N ASN A 139 7.87 -18.18 5.50
CA ASN A 139 9.21 -18.46 4.97
C ASN A 139 9.76 -17.31 4.11
N ASN A 140 8.89 -16.46 3.57
CA ASN A 140 9.27 -15.40 2.67
C ASN A 140 9.89 -14.23 3.44
N GLU A 141 11.19 -13.98 3.23
CA GLU A 141 11.96 -12.92 3.92
C GLU A 141 11.46 -11.51 3.62
N SER A 142 10.88 -11.29 2.44
CA SER A 142 10.31 -10.00 2.01
C SER A 142 9.05 -9.61 2.78
N VAL A 143 8.35 -10.55 3.41
CA VAL A 143 7.15 -10.26 4.21
C VAL A 143 7.56 -9.65 5.55
N SER A 144 6.87 -8.60 6.00
CA SER A 144 7.19 -7.97 7.28
C SER A 144 6.82 -8.84 8.49
N ASP A 145 7.49 -8.65 9.63
CA ASP A 145 7.18 -9.39 10.85
C ASP A 145 5.75 -9.14 11.35
N ILE A 146 5.23 -7.93 11.14
CA ILE A 146 3.86 -7.56 11.53
C ILE A 146 2.83 -8.29 10.65
N ASP A 147 3.08 -8.41 9.35
CA ASP A 147 2.18 -9.12 8.44
C ASP A 147 2.19 -10.63 8.71
N ARG A 148 3.37 -11.21 9.01
CA ARG A 148 3.45 -12.62 9.46
C ARG A 148 2.65 -12.86 10.73
N LEU A 149 2.78 -12.00 11.73
CA LEU A 149 2.01 -12.09 12.97
C LEU A 149 0.51 -12.03 12.69
N ARG A 150 0.07 -11.06 11.87
CA ARG A 150 -1.34 -10.90 11.46
C ARG A 150 -1.89 -12.14 10.78
N LEU A 151 -1.14 -12.74 9.85
CA LEU A 151 -1.53 -13.98 9.17
C LEU A 151 -1.72 -15.15 10.15
N VAL A 152 -0.80 -15.33 11.11
CA VAL A 152 -0.93 -16.38 12.15
C VAL A 152 -2.13 -16.11 13.06
N MET A 153 -2.38 -14.86 13.43
CA MET A 153 -3.56 -14.49 14.23
C MET A 153 -4.87 -14.75 13.48
N LEU A 154 -4.96 -14.38 12.19
CA LEU A 154 -6.13 -14.67 11.37
C LEU A 154 -6.37 -16.17 11.21
N TYR A 155 -5.29 -16.94 11.01
CA TYR A 155 -5.37 -18.39 10.96
C TYR A 155 -5.88 -18.97 12.29
N ALA A 156 -5.36 -18.49 13.43
CA ALA A 156 -5.79 -18.92 14.75
C ALA A 156 -7.29 -18.65 14.96
N LEU A 157 -7.74 -17.42 14.70
CA LEU A 157 -9.15 -17.02 14.83
C LEU A 157 -10.09 -17.90 14.00
N ARG A 158 -9.66 -18.35 12.82
CA ARG A 158 -10.49 -19.17 11.94
C ARG A 158 -10.47 -20.66 12.27
N TYR A 159 -9.30 -21.22 12.61
CA TYR A 159 -9.06 -22.67 12.63
C TYR A 159 -8.58 -23.23 13.98
N GLU A 160 -8.57 -22.44 15.06
CA GLU A 160 -8.11 -22.88 16.39
C GLU A 160 -8.67 -24.25 16.81
N LYS A 161 -9.96 -24.48 16.57
CA LYS A 161 -10.66 -25.71 16.97
C LYS A 161 -10.44 -26.88 16.01
N GLU A 162 -10.02 -26.61 14.77
CA GLU A 162 -9.90 -27.62 13.72
C GLU A 162 -8.54 -28.33 13.75
N SER A 163 -7.46 -27.61 14.02
CA SER A 163 -6.12 -28.20 14.06
C SER A 163 -5.17 -27.47 15.03
N PRO A 164 -5.24 -27.78 16.33
CA PRO A 164 -4.33 -27.22 17.34
C PRO A 164 -2.84 -27.51 17.04
N VAL A 165 -2.55 -28.65 16.40
CA VAL A 165 -1.18 -29.05 16.05
C VAL A 165 -0.59 -28.11 14.99
N GLN A 166 -1.33 -27.82 13.92
CA GLN A 166 -0.87 -26.93 12.85
C GLN A 166 -0.75 -25.48 13.35
N LEU A 167 -1.68 -25.03 14.20
CA LEU A 167 -1.55 -23.74 14.86
C LEU A 167 -0.26 -23.64 15.68
N MET A 168 0.08 -24.67 16.46
CA MET A 168 1.32 -24.71 17.23
C MET A 168 2.57 -24.68 16.32
N GLN A 169 2.52 -25.32 15.15
CA GLN A 169 3.60 -25.27 14.17
C GLN A 169 3.82 -23.85 13.63
N LEU A 170 2.75 -23.12 13.31
CA LEU A 170 2.84 -21.71 12.89
C LEU A 170 3.42 -20.82 14.00
N PHE A 171 2.99 -21.01 15.24
CA PHE A 171 3.54 -20.28 16.40
C PHE A 171 5.04 -20.51 16.57
N ASN A 172 5.48 -21.76 16.57
CA ASN A 172 6.90 -22.10 16.71
C ASN A 172 7.74 -21.48 15.58
N LYS A 173 7.18 -21.45 14.35
CA LYS A 173 7.83 -20.87 13.19
C LYS A 173 7.92 -19.35 13.26
N LEU A 174 6.91 -18.68 13.79
CA LEU A 174 6.94 -17.22 14.03
C LEU A 174 7.94 -16.87 15.13
N ALA A 175 7.96 -17.64 16.23
CA ALA A 175 8.85 -17.44 17.36
C ALA A 175 10.33 -17.67 17.01
N SER A 176 10.64 -18.63 16.13
CA SER A 176 12.02 -18.91 15.72
C SER A 176 12.65 -17.79 14.89
N ARG A 177 11.85 -16.97 14.21
CA ARG A 177 12.34 -15.88 13.34
C ARG A 177 12.57 -14.56 14.06
N SER A 178 11.85 -14.29 15.15
CA SER A 178 11.98 -13.01 15.86
C SER A 178 12.45 -13.24 17.30
N ALA A 179 13.64 -12.72 17.60
CA ALA A 179 14.19 -12.70 18.96
C ALA A 179 13.33 -11.89 19.95
N LYS A 180 12.38 -11.08 19.45
CA LYS A 180 11.40 -10.34 20.26
C LYS A 180 10.25 -11.22 20.76
N TYR A 181 10.02 -12.38 20.14
CA TYR A 181 9.00 -13.37 20.54
C TYR A 181 9.61 -14.57 21.27
N LYS A 182 10.73 -14.36 21.99
CA LYS A 182 11.29 -15.35 22.92
C LYS A 182 10.24 -15.72 23.98
N PRO A 183 10.26 -16.96 24.50
CA PRO A 183 9.14 -17.53 25.22
C PRO A 183 9.00 -16.92 26.63
N GLY A 184 8.20 -15.86 26.73
CA GLY A 184 7.36 -15.60 27.91
C GLY A 184 6.03 -16.36 27.85
N VAL A 185 5.84 -17.21 26.82
CA VAL A 185 4.59 -17.93 26.51
C VAL A 185 4.73 -19.44 26.78
N THR A 186 5.69 -19.86 27.60
CA THR A 186 5.81 -21.25 28.06
C THR A 186 5.60 -21.33 29.58
N ASN A 187 4.45 -20.85 30.04
CA ASN A 187 3.68 -21.27 31.21
C ASN A 187 2.75 -20.12 31.64
N GLY A 188 1.45 -20.23 31.33
CA GLY A 188 0.42 -19.49 32.06
C GLY A 188 -0.46 -18.50 31.28
N TYR A 189 -0.06 -17.99 30.10
CA TYR A 189 -0.81 -16.89 29.45
C TYR A 189 -1.78 -17.31 28.32
N LEU A 190 -1.83 -18.59 27.95
CA LEU A 190 -2.87 -19.10 27.03
C LEU A 190 -4.29 -19.06 27.65
N CYS A 191 -4.42 -18.74 28.94
CA CYS A 191 -5.72 -18.57 29.60
C CYS A 191 -6.30 -17.13 29.56
N TYR A 192 -5.50 -16.10 29.20
CA TYR A 192 -5.96 -14.71 29.32
C TYR A 192 -6.30 -13.99 28.02
N PHE A 193 -5.98 -14.57 26.86
CA PHE A 193 -6.34 -13.98 25.55
C PHE A 193 -7.66 -14.50 24.96
N LEU A 194 -8.33 -15.45 25.63
CA LEU A 194 -9.64 -16.01 25.24
C LEU A 194 -10.80 -15.54 26.15
N TYR A 195 -10.57 -14.53 26.98
CA TYR A 195 -11.61 -13.89 27.79
C TYR A 195 -11.55 -12.37 27.62
N PHE A 196 -11.76 -11.89 26.39
CA PHE A 196 -12.40 -10.62 26.07
C PHE A 196 -12.90 -10.66 24.62
#